data_AF-A0A496WJX7-F1
#
_entry.id   AF-A0A496WJX7-F1
#
_cell.length_a   1.000
_cell.length_b   1.000
_cell.length_c   1.000
_cell.angle_alpha   90.00
_cell.angle_beta   90.00
_cell.angle_gamma   90.00
#
_symmetry.space_group_name_H-M   'P 1'
#
loop_
_entity.id
_entity.type
_entity.pdbx_description
1 polymer ?
#
loop_
_entity_poly.entity_id
_entity_poly.type
_entity_poly.pdbx_seq_one_letter_code
_entity_poly.pdbx_strand_id
1 'polypeptide(L)'
;MRFELHSPYQPAGDQPKAIAALVEGLENGEAAQVLLGVTGSGKTYTVAKVIEQVQRPALVLAHNKTLAAQLYAEMREFFPNNAVEYFVSYYDYYQPEAYVPASDTFIEKDAAINAHIEQMRLSATRALLERRDTILVASVSSIYGLGDPRAYMKMILHLVKGDRIDQRQILRRLAELQYTRNDLDLRRANYRVRGEVIDIFPADSEQEAVRIELFDDEIETLAYFDPLTGETKRRVPRLTIYPKTHYATPRETIINALDDINQELKLRLEELRDANKLIEAQRLEERTRFDL
;
A
#
# COMPACT_ATOMS: atom_id res chain seq x y z
N MET A 1 2.79 0.48 -21.57
CA MET A 1 1.42 0.50 -21.04
C MET A 1 0.89 1.91 -21.25
N ARG A 2 -0.35 2.04 -21.73
CA ARG A 2 -1.00 3.32 -22.04
C ARG A 2 -2.38 3.35 -21.37
N PHE A 3 -2.86 4.52 -20.98
CA PHE A 3 -4.25 4.70 -20.56
C PHE A 3 -5.19 4.52 -21.75
N GLU A 4 -6.24 3.72 -21.57
CA GLU A 4 -7.24 3.40 -22.57
C GLU A 4 -8.63 3.65 -21.97
N LEU A 5 -9.29 4.73 -22.39
CA LEU A 5 -10.60 5.09 -21.86
C LEU A 5 -11.71 4.35 -22.60
N HIS A 6 -12.49 3.56 -21.88
CA HIS A 6 -13.70 2.90 -22.33
C HIS A 6 -14.93 3.69 -21.90
N SER A 7 -15.75 4.12 -22.87
CA SER A 7 -17.02 4.77 -22.59
C SER A 7 -17.95 4.68 -23.81
N PRO A 8 -19.26 4.48 -23.62
CA PRO A 8 -20.23 4.54 -24.72
C PRO A 8 -20.51 5.98 -25.21
N TYR A 9 -19.99 6.99 -24.51
CA TYR A 9 -20.24 8.41 -24.81
C TYR A 9 -18.97 9.09 -25.31
N GLN A 10 -19.14 10.14 -26.13
CA GLN A 10 -18.07 11.04 -26.56
C GLN A 10 -18.18 12.38 -25.82
N PRO A 11 -17.07 13.16 -25.72
CA PRO A 11 -17.12 14.50 -25.13
C PRO A 11 -18.18 15.37 -25.81
N ALA A 12 -19.05 15.99 -25.02
CA ALA A 12 -20.16 16.80 -25.51
C ALA A 12 -20.26 18.15 -24.75
N GLY A 13 -21.02 19.09 -25.32
CA GLY A 13 -21.15 20.45 -24.76
C GLY A 13 -19.78 21.15 -24.67
N ASP A 14 -19.46 21.69 -23.50
CA ASP A 14 -18.19 22.40 -23.25
C ASP A 14 -16.99 21.46 -22.97
N GLN A 15 -17.22 20.15 -22.82
CA GLN A 15 -16.17 19.19 -22.48
C GLN A 15 -15.00 19.18 -23.49
N PRO A 16 -15.21 19.15 -24.82
CA PRO A 16 -14.10 19.15 -25.78
C PRO A 16 -13.16 20.33 -25.60
N LYS A 17 -13.71 21.53 -25.39
CA LYS A 17 -12.94 22.76 -25.18
C LYS A 17 -12.19 22.74 -23.84
N ALA A 18 -12.84 22.27 -22.78
CA ALA A 18 -12.21 22.15 -21.47
C ALA A 18 -11.05 21.13 -21.47
N ILE A 19 -11.23 19.98 -22.13
CA ILE A 19 -10.17 18.96 -22.27
C ILE A 19 -8.98 19.55 -23.03
N ALA A 20 -9.21 20.18 -24.19
CA ALA A 20 -8.15 20.77 -24.99
C ALA A 20 -7.35 21.82 -24.20
N ALA A 21 -8.02 22.73 -23.49
CA ALA A 21 -7.37 23.76 -22.69
C ALA A 21 -6.53 23.17 -21.54
N LEU A 22 -7.04 22.15 -20.84
CA LEU A 22 -6.30 21.50 -19.75
C LEU A 22 -5.06 20.75 -20.26
N VAL A 23 -5.17 20.08 -21.41
CA VAL A 23 -4.05 19.37 -22.04
C VAL A 23 -3.00 20.37 -22.51
N GLU A 24 -3.39 21.44 -23.20
CA GLU A 24 -2.49 22.50 -23.64
C GLU A 24 -1.75 23.14 -22.45
N GLY A 25 -2.44 23.47 -21.36
CA GLY A 25 -1.79 24.01 -20.17
C GLY A 25 -0.77 23.04 -19.56
N LEU A 26 -1.05 21.72 -19.58
CA LEU A 26 -0.09 20.72 -19.10
C LEU A 26 1.14 20.60 -20.01
N GLU A 27 0.95 20.68 -21.33
CA GLU A 27 2.05 20.66 -22.32
C GLU A 27 2.91 21.93 -22.25
N ASN A 28 2.29 23.08 -21.94
CA ASN A 28 2.99 24.34 -21.69
C ASN A 28 3.76 24.38 -20.36
N GLY A 29 3.62 23.35 -19.51
CA GLY A 29 4.30 23.24 -18.23
C GLY A 29 3.65 24.06 -17.11
N GLU A 30 2.35 24.38 -17.21
CA GLU A 30 1.63 25.07 -16.16
C GLU A 30 1.56 24.21 -14.88
N ALA A 31 2.00 24.80 -13.77
CA ALA A 31 2.03 24.11 -12.48
C ALA A 31 0.64 23.96 -11.83
N ALA A 32 -0.31 24.84 -12.15
CA ALA A 32 -1.64 24.85 -11.55
C ALA A 32 -2.68 25.30 -12.57
N GLN A 33 -3.80 24.56 -12.63
CA GLN A 33 -4.93 24.82 -13.51
C GLN A 33 -6.24 24.55 -12.76
N VAL A 34 -7.32 25.23 -13.16
CA VAL A 34 -8.64 25.11 -12.49
C VAL A 34 -9.73 24.78 -13.51
N LEU A 35 -10.37 23.62 -13.35
CA LEU A 35 -11.58 23.26 -14.09
C LEU A 35 -12.82 23.80 -13.35
N LEU A 36 -13.34 24.94 -13.80
CA LEU A 36 -14.58 25.51 -13.27
C LEU A 36 -15.83 24.83 -13.86
N GLY A 37 -16.13 23.61 -13.41
CA GLY A 37 -17.27 22.82 -13.90
C GLY A 37 -18.50 22.86 -13.00
N VAL A 38 -19.67 23.17 -13.56
CA VAL A 38 -20.96 23.10 -12.85
C VAL A 38 -21.31 21.67 -12.42
N THR A 39 -22.19 21.51 -11.43
CA THR A 39 -22.67 20.18 -11.00
C THR A 39 -23.40 19.49 -12.16
N GLY A 40 -23.13 18.19 -12.36
CA GLY A 40 -23.72 17.41 -13.45
C GLY A 40 -23.05 17.56 -14.82
N SER A 41 -22.01 18.38 -14.97
CA SER A 41 -21.33 18.60 -16.27
C SER A 41 -20.38 17.47 -16.71
N GLY A 42 -20.32 16.35 -15.99
CA GLY A 42 -19.39 15.25 -16.30
C GLY A 42 -17.92 15.58 -16.04
N LYS A 43 -17.61 16.19 -14.88
CA LYS A 43 -16.24 16.56 -14.49
C LYS A 43 -15.29 15.36 -14.47
N THR A 44 -15.72 14.22 -13.92
CA THR A 44 -14.88 13.02 -13.89
C THR A 44 -14.49 12.56 -15.29
N TYR A 45 -15.45 12.51 -16.22
CA TYR A 45 -15.18 12.13 -17.61
C TYR A 45 -14.22 13.11 -18.31
N THR A 46 -14.38 14.42 -18.05
CA THR A 46 -13.46 15.45 -18.55
C THR A 46 -12.03 15.18 -18.07
N VAL A 47 -11.83 14.92 -16.78
CA VAL A 47 -10.52 14.62 -16.20
C VAL A 47 -9.98 13.28 -16.71
N ALA A 48 -10.82 12.26 -16.86
CA ALA A 48 -10.43 10.97 -17.42
C ALA A 48 -9.90 11.13 -18.86
N LYS A 49 -10.57 11.93 -19.69
CA LYS A 49 -10.08 12.25 -21.04
C LYS A 49 -8.75 13.00 -21.04
N VAL A 50 -8.53 13.91 -20.08
CA VAL A 50 -7.23 14.56 -19.91
C VAL A 50 -6.15 13.53 -19.56
N ILE A 51 -6.40 12.62 -18.60
CA ILE A 51 -5.47 11.54 -18.22
C ILE A 51 -5.13 10.66 -19.43
N GLU A 52 -6.14 10.26 -20.21
CA GLU A 52 -5.98 9.50 -21.44
C GLU A 52 -5.12 10.24 -22.47
N GLN A 53 -5.28 11.55 -22.66
CA GLN A 53 -4.48 12.28 -23.65
C GLN A 53 -3.03 12.49 -23.20
N VAL A 54 -2.81 12.85 -21.93
CA VAL A 54 -1.46 13.17 -21.43
C VAL A 54 -0.62 11.95 -21.08
N GLN A 55 -1.24 10.78 -20.89
CA GLN A 55 -0.55 9.51 -20.65
C GLN A 55 0.42 9.54 -19.45
N ARG A 56 0.02 10.20 -18.35
CA ARG A 56 0.80 10.34 -17.10
C ARG A 56 0.08 9.68 -15.92
N PRO A 57 0.79 9.00 -15.01
CA PRO A 57 0.20 8.55 -13.75
C PRO A 57 -0.51 9.72 -13.05
N ALA A 58 -1.68 9.47 -12.47
CA ALA A 58 -2.53 10.51 -11.90
C ALA A 58 -2.88 10.19 -10.45
N LEU A 59 -2.84 11.22 -9.60
CA LEU A 59 -3.36 11.17 -8.23
C LEU A 59 -4.62 12.03 -8.16
N VAL A 60 -5.75 11.40 -7.86
CA VAL A 60 -7.04 12.06 -7.66
C VAL A 60 -7.30 12.14 -6.15
N LEU A 61 -7.22 13.36 -5.60
CA LEU A 61 -7.45 13.61 -4.18
C LEU A 61 -8.92 13.95 -3.92
N ALA A 62 -9.53 13.22 -2.99
CA ALA A 62 -10.88 13.46 -2.50
C ALA A 62 -10.86 13.80 -1.01
N HIS A 63 -11.71 14.75 -0.61
CA HIS A 63 -11.75 15.24 0.77
C HIS A 63 -12.46 14.29 1.75
N ASN A 64 -13.15 13.25 1.25
CA ASN A 64 -13.86 12.27 2.08
C ASN A 64 -13.87 10.88 1.42
N LYS A 65 -14.08 9.82 2.21
CA LYS A 65 -14.07 8.42 1.75
C LYS A 65 -15.21 8.11 0.77
N THR A 66 -16.39 8.72 0.93
CA THR A 66 -17.55 8.49 0.05
C THR A 66 -17.29 8.96 -1.38
N LEU A 67 -16.80 10.19 -1.54
CA LEU A 67 -16.43 10.75 -2.83
C LEU A 67 -15.24 9.99 -3.43
N ALA A 68 -14.27 9.60 -2.61
CA ALA A 68 -13.14 8.79 -3.07
C ALA A 68 -13.63 7.45 -3.67
N ALA A 69 -14.56 6.77 -3.00
CA ALA A 69 -15.12 5.52 -3.49
C ALA A 69 -15.91 5.70 -4.80
N GLN A 70 -16.69 6.79 -4.93
CA GLN A 70 -17.40 7.13 -6.16
C GLN A 70 -16.42 7.36 -7.32
N LEU A 71 -15.40 8.20 -7.13
CA LEU A 71 -14.39 8.48 -8.15
C LEU A 71 -13.59 7.23 -8.52
N TYR A 72 -13.28 6.36 -7.54
CA TYR A 72 -12.63 5.09 -7.79
C TYR A 72 -13.48 4.17 -8.68
N ALA A 73 -14.78 4.05 -8.39
CA ALA A 73 -15.70 3.26 -9.19
C ALA A 73 -15.84 3.81 -10.62
N GLU A 74 -16.04 5.12 -10.77
CA GLU A 74 -16.12 5.78 -12.08
C GLU A 74 -14.82 5.60 -12.89
N MET A 75 -13.66 5.79 -12.26
CA MET A 75 -12.37 5.61 -12.94
C MET A 75 -12.12 4.15 -13.32
N ARG A 76 -12.52 3.18 -12.49
CA ARG A 76 -12.46 1.73 -12.81
C ARG A 76 -13.32 1.40 -14.03
N GLU A 77 -14.50 2.00 -14.14
CA GLU A 77 -15.37 1.83 -15.30
C GLU A 77 -14.77 2.46 -16.57
N PHE A 78 -14.17 3.65 -16.44
CA PHE A 78 -13.50 4.32 -17.56
C PHE A 78 -12.20 3.63 -17.99
N PHE A 79 -11.46 3.01 -17.08
CA PHE A 79 -10.14 2.42 -17.37
C PHE A 79 -10.05 0.96 -16.92
N PRO A 80 -10.87 0.05 -17.47
CA PRO A 80 -10.95 -1.34 -17.03
C PRO A 80 -9.65 -2.13 -17.27
N ASN A 81 -8.80 -1.68 -18.19
CA ASN A 81 -7.54 -2.33 -18.57
C ASN A 81 -6.30 -1.69 -17.92
N ASN A 82 -6.48 -0.60 -17.14
CA ASN A 82 -5.39 0.09 -16.45
C ASN A 82 -5.45 -0.13 -14.94
N ALA A 83 -4.39 0.28 -14.23
CA ALA A 83 -4.34 0.15 -12.78
C ALA A 83 -5.06 1.33 -12.13
N VAL A 84 -6.36 1.17 -11.85
CA VAL A 84 -7.11 2.11 -11.02
C VAL A 84 -7.11 1.60 -9.59
N GLU A 85 -6.51 2.38 -8.69
CA GLU A 85 -6.16 1.97 -7.34
C GLU A 85 -6.79 2.90 -6.30
N TYR A 86 -6.97 2.39 -5.08
CA TYR A 86 -7.65 3.09 -4.00
C TYR A 86 -6.77 3.22 -2.75
N PHE A 87 -6.62 4.45 -2.24
CA PHE A 87 -5.72 4.71 -1.13
C PHE A 87 -6.31 5.69 -0.11
N VAL A 88 -7.00 5.13 0.87
CA VAL A 88 -7.58 5.85 2.00
C VAL A 88 -7.10 5.25 3.31
N SER A 89 -7.46 5.86 4.44
CA SER A 89 -7.24 5.25 5.74
C SER A 89 -7.89 3.88 5.80
N TYR A 90 -7.07 2.87 6.05
CA TYR A 90 -7.44 1.48 6.35
C TYR A 90 -8.04 1.26 7.75
N TYR A 91 -8.22 2.31 8.54
CA TYR A 91 -8.95 2.19 9.80
C TYR A 91 -10.45 2.36 9.57
N ASP A 92 -11.24 1.39 10.05
CA ASP A 92 -12.70 1.52 10.19
C ASP A 92 -13.02 2.40 11.41
N TYR A 93 -12.25 2.21 12.48
CA TYR A 93 -12.27 3.04 13.69
C TYR A 93 -10.84 3.39 14.09
N TYR A 94 -10.61 4.63 14.53
CA TYR A 94 -9.32 5.08 15.02
C TYR A 94 -9.47 6.13 16.11
N GLN A 95 -8.94 5.82 17.28
CA GLN A 95 -8.71 6.74 18.38
C GLN A 95 -7.20 6.95 18.53
N PRO A 96 -6.70 8.18 18.35
CA PRO A 96 -5.29 8.47 18.58
C PRO A 96 -4.98 8.36 20.08
N GLU A 97 -3.74 8.01 20.38
CA GLU A 97 -3.21 8.23 21.72
C GLU A 97 -3.18 9.74 22.01
N ALA A 98 -3.70 10.13 23.17
CA ALA A 98 -3.73 11.53 23.57
C ALA A 98 -3.66 11.67 25.10
N TYR A 99 -3.11 12.78 25.54
CA TYR A 99 -3.16 13.18 26.95
C TYR A 99 -3.90 14.51 27.05
N VAL A 100 -4.90 14.58 27.93
CA VAL A 100 -5.74 15.78 28.16
C VAL A 100 -5.32 16.40 29.49
N PRO A 101 -4.53 17.49 29.49
CA PRO A 101 -3.98 18.05 30.73
C PRO A 101 -5.05 18.57 31.68
N ALA A 102 -6.14 19.11 31.15
CA ALA A 102 -7.20 19.71 31.96
C ALA A 102 -7.91 18.70 32.88
N SER A 103 -7.93 17.43 32.51
CA SER A 103 -8.57 16.35 33.27
C SER A 103 -7.59 15.27 33.72
N ASP A 104 -6.28 15.50 33.53
CA ASP A 104 -5.21 14.52 33.76
C ASP A 104 -5.55 13.12 33.21
N THR A 105 -6.11 13.09 31.99
CA THR A 105 -6.62 11.84 31.40
C THR A 105 -5.73 11.40 30.25
N PHE A 106 -5.25 10.17 30.33
CA PHE A 106 -4.60 9.48 29.23
C PHE A 106 -5.64 8.66 28.45
N ILE A 107 -5.68 8.87 27.14
CA ILE A 107 -6.55 8.18 26.20
C ILE A 107 -5.64 7.25 25.40
N GLU A 108 -5.82 5.95 25.60
CA GLU A 108 -5.06 4.94 24.87
C GLU A 108 -5.44 4.92 23.39
N LYS A 109 -4.46 4.57 22.55
CA LYS A 109 -4.72 4.27 21.15
C LYS A 109 -5.61 3.05 21.04
N ASP A 110 -6.70 3.18 20.29
CA ASP A 110 -7.56 2.07 19.92
C ASP A 110 -7.90 2.17 18.43
N ALA A 111 -7.89 1.05 17.73
CA ALA A 111 -8.09 1.05 16.29
C ALA A 111 -8.58 -0.30 15.75
N ALA A 112 -9.46 -0.23 14.75
CA ALA A 112 -9.90 -1.39 13.99
C ALA A 112 -9.42 -1.26 12.53
N ILE A 113 -8.61 -2.21 12.08
CA ILE A 113 -8.06 -2.25 10.72
C ILE A 113 -9.00 -3.02 9.79
N ASN A 114 -9.27 -2.41 8.64
CA ASN A 114 -9.97 -3.02 7.53
C ASN A 114 -8.96 -3.70 6.59
N ALA A 115 -8.90 -5.03 6.65
CA ALA A 115 -7.96 -5.83 5.86
C ALA A 115 -8.14 -5.67 4.34
N HIS A 116 -9.37 -5.38 3.87
CA HIS A 116 -9.62 -5.15 2.45
C HIS A 116 -8.99 -3.83 1.99
N ILE A 117 -9.19 -2.74 2.74
CA ILE A 117 -8.57 -1.44 2.43
C ILE A 117 -7.04 -1.50 2.58
N GLU A 118 -6.51 -2.25 3.56
CA GLU A 118 -5.08 -2.48 3.68
C GLU A 118 -4.49 -3.10 2.42
N GLN A 119 -5.13 -4.15 1.89
CA GLN A 119 -4.71 -4.74 0.62
C GLN A 119 -4.82 -3.76 -0.54
N MET A 120 -5.90 -2.97 -0.65
CA MET A 120 -6.02 -1.97 -1.72
C MET A 120 -4.87 -0.95 -1.67
N ARG A 121 -4.42 -0.56 -0.47
CA ARG A 121 -3.26 0.33 -0.31
C ARG A 121 -1.95 -0.33 -0.76
N LEU A 122 -1.76 -1.62 -0.46
CA LEU A 122 -0.59 -2.38 -0.89
C LEU A 122 -0.58 -2.54 -2.42
N SER A 123 -1.74 -2.87 -3.00
CA SER A 123 -1.98 -2.91 -4.46
C SER A 123 -1.62 -1.57 -5.10
N ALA A 124 -2.10 -0.46 -4.52
CA ALA A 124 -1.83 0.88 -5.01
C ALA A 124 -0.32 1.20 -5.08
N THR A 125 0.41 0.93 -4.00
CA THR A 125 1.86 1.18 -3.97
C THR A 125 2.62 0.27 -4.93
N ARG A 126 2.20 -0.99 -5.05
CA ARG A 126 2.78 -1.92 -6.03
C ARG A 126 2.55 -1.42 -7.46
N ALA A 127 1.31 -1.05 -7.79
CA ALA A 127 0.96 -0.56 -9.12
C ALA A 127 1.79 0.68 -9.51
N LEU A 128 1.97 1.64 -8.60
CA LEU A 128 2.82 2.81 -8.83
C LEU A 128 4.29 2.47 -9.09
N LEU A 129 4.79 1.36 -8.54
CA LEU A 129 6.17 0.93 -8.73
C LEU A 129 6.34 0.10 -10.02
N GLU A 130 5.33 -0.68 -10.40
CA GLU A 130 5.41 -1.60 -11.55
C GLU A 130 4.90 -0.99 -12.87
N ARG A 131 4.04 0.02 -12.80
CA ARG A 131 3.26 0.52 -13.96
C ARG A 131 3.28 2.04 -14.08
N ARG A 132 3.17 2.52 -15.32
CA ARG A 132 3.01 3.95 -15.62
C ARG A 132 1.56 4.36 -15.88
N ASP A 133 0.69 3.39 -16.15
CA ASP A 133 -0.73 3.60 -16.39
C ASP A 133 -1.54 3.39 -15.10
N THR A 134 -1.17 4.12 -14.05
CA THR A 134 -1.81 4.05 -12.73
C THR A 134 -2.58 5.32 -12.41
N ILE A 135 -3.86 5.18 -12.06
CA ILE A 135 -4.68 6.23 -11.46
C ILE A 135 -4.90 5.87 -10.01
N LEU A 136 -4.40 6.70 -9.12
CA LEU A 136 -4.58 6.54 -7.68
C LEU A 136 -5.69 7.49 -7.19
N VAL A 137 -6.80 6.93 -6.70
CA VAL A 137 -7.82 7.72 -6.00
C VAL A 137 -7.55 7.65 -4.51
N ALA A 138 -7.25 8.79 -3.90
CA ALA A 138 -6.79 8.86 -2.52
C ALA A 138 -7.49 9.92 -1.68
N SER A 139 -7.47 9.71 -0.36
CA SER A 139 -7.77 10.77 0.60
C SER A 139 -6.49 11.48 1.05
N VAL A 140 -6.60 12.36 2.04
CA VAL A 140 -5.46 12.92 2.78
C VAL A 140 -4.54 11.85 3.38
N SER A 141 -4.93 10.57 3.40
CA SER A 141 -4.00 9.51 3.77
C SER A 141 -2.74 9.47 2.91
N SER A 142 -2.77 10.01 1.69
CA SER A 142 -1.62 10.10 0.77
C SER A 142 -0.51 11.04 1.25
N ILE A 143 -0.79 11.93 2.21
CA ILE A 143 0.22 12.83 2.81
C ILE A 143 0.76 12.31 4.15
N TYR A 144 0.26 11.18 4.66
CA TYR A 144 0.79 10.53 5.85
C TYR A 144 2.01 9.67 5.51
N GLY A 145 2.88 9.49 6.50
CA GLY A 145 4.11 8.72 6.34
C GLY A 145 3.86 7.27 5.90
N LEU A 146 4.70 6.80 4.99
CA LEU A 146 4.91 5.40 4.66
C LEU A 146 6.39 5.07 4.89
N GLY A 147 6.73 3.79 4.92
CA GLY A 147 8.13 3.37 4.95
C GLY A 147 8.90 3.86 3.72
N ASP A 148 10.22 3.97 3.85
CA ASP A 148 11.11 4.34 2.75
C ASP A 148 10.90 3.38 1.56
N PRO A 149 10.53 3.89 0.36
CA PRO A 149 10.35 3.06 -0.82
C PRO A 149 11.59 2.22 -1.16
N ARG A 150 12.80 2.71 -0.88
CA ARG A 150 14.03 1.94 -1.15
C ARG A 150 14.18 0.78 -0.18
N ALA A 151 13.92 0.99 1.11
CA ALA A 151 13.88 -0.08 2.10
C ALA A 151 12.80 -1.12 1.76
N TYR A 152 11.60 -0.67 1.38
CA TYR A 152 10.51 -1.55 0.94
C TYR A 152 10.93 -2.41 -0.25
N MET A 153 11.56 -1.82 -1.27
CA MET A 153 12.04 -2.55 -2.45
C MET A 153 13.13 -3.58 -2.14
N LYS A 154 14.02 -3.31 -1.16
CA LYS A 154 15.06 -4.26 -0.74
C LYS A 154 14.48 -5.52 -0.07
N MET A 155 13.30 -5.41 0.53
CA MET A 155 12.67 -6.50 1.24
C MET A 155 12.02 -7.51 0.29
N ILE A 156 11.61 -7.08 -0.90
CA ILE A 156 10.88 -7.88 -1.89
C ILE A 156 11.56 -9.25 -2.14
N LEU A 157 10.73 -10.29 -2.30
CA LEU A 157 11.19 -11.62 -2.68
C LEU A 157 10.89 -11.87 -4.15
N HIS A 158 11.94 -11.91 -4.97
CA HIS A 158 11.86 -12.33 -6.37
C HIS A 158 12.08 -13.84 -6.48
N LEU A 159 11.26 -14.48 -7.31
CA LEU A 159 11.34 -15.91 -7.57
C LEU A 159 11.29 -16.13 -9.09
N VAL A 160 12.26 -16.88 -9.61
CA VAL A 160 12.33 -17.24 -11.03
C VAL A 160 12.38 -18.76 -11.14
N LYS A 161 11.64 -19.31 -12.10
CA LYS A 161 11.72 -20.74 -12.42
C LYS A 161 13.16 -21.12 -12.80
N GLY A 162 13.67 -22.21 -12.22
CA GLY A 162 15.03 -22.70 -12.39
C GLY A 162 16.05 -22.10 -11.42
N ASP A 163 15.65 -21.14 -10.58
CA ASP A 163 16.54 -20.63 -9.52
C ASP A 163 16.78 -21.72 -8.49
N ARG A 164 18.04 -21.81 -8.03
CA ARG A 164 18.43 -22.68 -6.92
C ARG A 164 18.21 -21.98 -5.59
N ILE A 165 17.14 -22.35 -4.91
CA ILE A 165 16.79 -21.85 -3.59
C ILE A 165 16.06 -22.95 -2.83
N ASP A 166 16.54 -23.26 -1.63
CA ASP A 166 15.92 -24.27 -0.79
C ASP A 166 14.63 -23.73 -0.14
N GLN A 167 13.76 -24.66 0.28
CA GLN A 167 12.50 -24.34 0.94
C GLN A 167 12.70 -23.42 2.17
N ARG A 168 13.69 -23.71 3.02
CA ARG A 168 13.90 -22.98 4.29
C ARG A 168 14.28 -21.52 4.04
N GLN A 169 15.04 -21.25 2.99
CA GLN A 169 15.38 -19.90 2.57
C GLN A 169 14.13 -19.10 2.16
N ILE A 170 13.24 -19.69 1.37
CA ILE A 170 11.96 -19.05 1.01
C ILE A 170 11.14 -18.76 2.27
N LEU A 171 11.00 -19.73 3.20
CA LEU A 171 10.21 -19.53 4.41
C LEU A 171 10.78 -18.43 5.32
N ARG A 172 12.12 -18.36 5.43
CA ARG A 172 12.78 -17.28 6.16
C ARG A 172 12.51 -15.91 5.54
N ARG A 173 12.60 -15.80 4.21
CA ARG A 173 12.27 -14.56 3.48
C ARG A 173 10.81 -14.16 3.67
N LEU A 174 9.87 -15.12 3.67
CA LEU A 174 8.46 -14.83 3.95
C LEU A 174 8.23 -14.31 5.37
N ALA A 175 8.95 -14.85 6.35
CA ALA A 175 8.92 -14.32 7.73
C ALA A 175 9.50 -12.90 7.82
N GLU A 176 10.59 -12.60 7.10
CA GLU A 176 11.15 -11.25 6.99
C GLU A 176 10.18 -10.27 6.32
N LEU A 177 9.36 -10.74 5.36
CA LEU A 177 8.25 -10.01 4.75
C LEU A 177 7.01 -9.89 5.66
N GLN A 178 7.07 -10.41 6.89
CA GLN A 178 6.00 -10.45 7.89
C GLN A 178 4.78 -11.31 7.52
N TYR A 179 4.97 -12.32 6.67
CA TYR A 179 3.90 -13.29 6.40
C TYR A 179 3.82 -14.33 7.52
N THR A 180 2.60 -14.78 7.81
CA THR A 180 2.35 -15.76 8.87
C THR A 180 2.14 -17.15 8.28
N ARG A 181 2.80 -18.17 8.84
CA ARG A 181 2.52 -19.56 8.47
C ARG A 181 1.16 -19.99 9.02
N ASN A 182 0.29 -20.52 8.17
CA ASN A 182 -0.98 -21.13 8.57
C ASN A 182 -1.31 -22.30 7.63
N ASP A 183 -1.08 -23.53 8.10
CA ASP A 183 -1.24 -24.73 7.27
C ASP A 183 -2.71 -25.13 7.04
N LEU A 184 -3.63 -24.60 7.86
CA LEU A 184 -5.07 -24.91 7.80
C LEU A 184 -5.81 -23.96 6.86
N ASP A 185 -5.59 -22.66 7.00
CA ASP A 185 -6.37 -21.61 6.32
C ASP A 185 -5.44 -20.62 5.60
N LEU A 186 -5.56 -20.59 4.28
CA LEU A 186 -4.77 -19.72 3.41
C LEU A 186 -5.50 -18.39 3.21
N ARG A 187 -5.33 -17.50 4.19
CA ARG A 187 -5.75 -16.10 4.09
C ARG A 187 -4.66 -15.21 3.52
N ARG A 188 -5.03 -14.01 3.08
CA ARG A 188 -4.07 -12.98 2.65
C ARG A 188 -3.01 -12.75 3.71
N ALA A 189 -1.79 -12.51 3.25
CA ALA A 189 -0.59 -12.38 4.06
C ALA A 189 -0.18 -13.62 4.88
N ASN A 190 -0.74 -14.79 4.54
CA ASN A 190 -0.30 -16.07 5.07
C ASN A 190 0.32 -16.96 3.98
N TYR A 191 1.04 -17.98 4.43
CA TYR A 191 1.51 -19.07 3.59
C TYR A 191 1.33 -20.42 4.28
N ARG A 192 1.33 -21.50 3.50
CA ARG A 192 1.30 -22.88 3.98
C ARG A 192 2.28 -23.74 3.21
N VAL A 193 2.72 -24.84 3.83
CA VAL A 193 3.69 -25.75 3.23
C VAL A 193 3.13 -27.17 3.22
N ARG A 194 3.20 -27.83 2.06
CA ARG A 194 2.75 -29.22 1.85
C ARG A 194 3.79 -29.98 1.02
N GLY A 195 4.71 -30.68 1.69
CA GLY A 195 5.86 -31.30 1.02
C GLY A 195 6.71 -30.22 0.36
N GLU A 196 6.92 -30.34 -0.95
CA GLU A 196 7.69 -29.38 -1.77
C GLU A 196 6.85 -28.22 -2.34
N VAL A 197 5.58 -28.13 -1.93
CA VAL A 197 4.67 -27.08 -2.37
C VAL A 197 4.54 -26.00 -1.31
N ILE A 198 4.83 -24.76 -1.70
CA ILE A 198 4.61 -23.57 -0.88
C ILE A 198 3.49 -22.76 -1.53
N ASP A 199 2.35 -22.65 -0.84
CA ASP A 199 1.26 -21.77 -1.23
C ASP A 199 1.35 -20.48 -0.41
N ILE A 200 1.32 -19.32 -1.07
CA ILE A 200 1.36 -18.00 -0.44
C ILE A 200 0.16 -17.21 -0.96
N PHE A 201 -0.56 -16.50 -0.08
CA PHE A 201 -1.54 -15.52 -0.52
C PHE A 201 -0.95 -14.11 -0.32
N PRO A 202 -0.46 -13.45 -1.41
CA PRO A 202 0.16 -12.14 -1.30
C PRO A 202 -0.76 -11.11 -0.64
N ALA A 203 -0.19 -10.25 0.20
CA ALA A 203 -0.93 -9.24 0.95
C ALA A 203 -1.57 -8.17 0.05
N ASP A 204 -0.95 -7.88 -1.10
CA ASP A 204 -1.41 -6.95 -2.12
C ASP A 204 -2.40 -7.56 -3.13
N SER A 205 -2.59 -8.88 -3.12
CA SER A 205 -3.40 -9.57 -4.12
C SER A 205 -4.91 -9.45 -3.85
N GLU A 206 -5.67 -9.12 -4.90
CA GLU A 206 -7.13 -9.03 -4.82
C GLU A 206 -7.80 -10.42 -4.78
N GLN A 207 -7.30 -11.39 -5.53
CA GLN A 207 -8.01 -12.67 -5.68
C GLN A 207 -7.10 -13.89 -5.77
N GLU A 208 -5.85 -13.72 -6.18
CA GLU A 208 -5.00 -14.85 -6.57
C GLU A 208 -3.94 -15.13 -5.51
N ALA A 209 -3.84 -16.38 -5.11
CA ALA A 209 -2.68 -16.88 -4.40
C ALA A 209 -1.61 -17.32 -5.40
N VAL A 210 -0.40 -17.55 -4.91
CA VAL A 210 0.69 -18.11 -5.68
C VAL A 210 1.14 -19.44 -5.12
N ARG A 211 1.52 -20.34 -6.01
CA ARG A 211 2.08 -21.64 -5.71
C ARG A 211 3.51 -21.72 -6.24
N ILE A 212 4.40 -22.16 -5.37
CA ILE A 212 5.80 -22.47 -5.68
C ILE A 212 5.94 -23.97 -5.49
N GLU A 213 6.35 -24.67 -6.55
CA GLU A 213 6.67 -26.10 -6.51
C GLU A 213 8.18 -26.24 -6.65
N LEU A 214 8.81 -26.88 -5.68
CA LEU A 214 10.24 -27.17 -5.65
C LEU A 214 10.51 -28.60 -6.09
N PHE A 215 11.68 -28.82 -6.69
CA PHE A 215 12.27 -30.12 -6.89
C PHE A 215 13.70 -30.08 -6.35
N ASP A 216 13.95 -30.78 -5.24
CA ASP A 216 15.14 -30.59 -4.40
C ASP A 216 15.33 -29.11 -4.01
N ASP A 217 16.42 -28.48 -4.45
CA ASP A 217 16.75 -27.09 -4.18
C ASP A 217 16.47 -26.17 -5.39
N GLU A 218 15.58 -26.55 -6.31
CA GLU A 218 15.27 -25.79 -7.53
C GLU A 218 13.78 -25.47 -7.65
N ILE A 219 13.45 -24.24 -8.08
CA ILE A 219 12.08 -23.85 -8.41
C ILE A 219 11.66 -24.49 -9.74
N GLU A 220 10.82 -25.52 -9.67
CA GLU A 220 10.32 -26.22 -10.86
C GLU A 220 9.16 -25.45 -11.53
N THR A 221 8.20 -24.99 -10.72
CA THR A 221 6.99 -24.32 -11.21
C THR A 221 6.57 -23.16 -10.31
N LEU A 222 6.16 -22.07 -10.97
CA LEU A 222 5.51 -20.91 -10.36
C LEU A 222 4.14 -20.73 -11.00
N ALA A 223 3.09 -20.62 -10.19
CA ALA A 223 1.72 -20.50 -10.68
C ALA A 223 0.86 -19.55 -9.83
N TYR A 224 -0.10 -18.88 -10.48
CA TYR A 224 -1.21 -18.21 -9.81
C TYR A 224 -2.41 -19.16 -9.78
N PHE A 225 -3.09 -19.20 -8.63
CA PHE A 225 -4.25 -20.06 -8.43
C PHE A 225 -5.32 -19.38 -7.58
N ASP A 226 -6.55 -19.87 -7.65
CA ASP A 226 -7.64 -19.43 -6.79
C ASP A 226 -7.51 -20.06 -5.38
N PRO A 227 -7.36 -19.27 -4.31
CA PRO A 227 -7.15 -19.81 -2.96
C PRO A 227 -8.38 -20.54 -2.39
N LEU A 228 -9.58 -20.29 -2.94
CA LEU A 228 -10.83 -20.92 -2.50
C LEU A 228 -11.07 -22.24 -3.22
N THR A 229 -10.89 -22.28 -4.55
CA THR A 229 -11.19 -23.49 -5.35
C THR A 229 -9.96 -24.38 -5.56
N GLY A 230 -8.75 -23.83 -5.44
CA GLY A 230 -7.49 -24.52 -5.77
C GLY A 230 -7.18 -24.56 -7.27
N GLU A 231 -8.03 -23.98 -8.11
CA GLU A 231 -7.85 -24.00 -9.57
C GLU A 231 -6.62 -23.17 -9.98
N THR A 232 -5.72 -23.78 -10.74
CA THR A 232 -4.56 -23.08 -11.30
C THR A 232 -4.99 -22.23 -12.49
N LYS A 233 -4.82 -20.90 -12.37
CA LYS A 233 -5.22 -19.95 -13.42
C LYS A 233 -4.15 -19.81 -14.50
N ARG A 234 -2.89 -19.62 -14.09
CA ARG A 234 -1.76 -19.47 -15.02
C ARG A 234 -0.43 -19.85 -14.39
N ARG A 235 0.47 -20.38 -15.21
CA ARG A 235 1.89 -20.59 -14.85
C ARG A 235 2.72 -19.42 -15.37
N VAL A 236 3.73 -19.02 -14.61
CA VAL A 236 4.58 -17.86 -14.94
C VAL A 236 6.06 -18.22 -14.79
N PRO A 237 6.97 -17.59 -15.56
CA PRO A 237 8.40 -17.83 -15.41
C PRO A 237 9.01 -17.11 -14.20
N ARG A 238 8.35 -16.06 -13.70
CA ARG A 238 8.79 -15.24 -12.58
C ARG A 238 7.60 -14.73 -11.77
N LEU A 239 7.77 -14.59 -10.47
CA LEU A 239 6.82 -13.94 -9.58
C LEU A 239 7.55 -13.12 -8.51
N THR A 240 6.86 -12.15 -7.94
CA THR A 240 7.41 -11.27 -6.92
C THR A 240 6.44 -11.20 -5.73
N ILE A 241 6.95 -11.40 -4.51
CA ILE A 241 6.20 -11.26 -3.26
C ILE A 241 6.62 -9.98 -2.57
N TYR A 242 5.64 -9.13 -2.30
CA TYR A 242 5.79 -7.86 -1.61
C TYR A 242 5.58 -8.01 -0.10
N PRO A 243 6.21 -7.17 0.74
CA PRO A 243 5.97 -7.16 2.18
C PRO A 243 4.49 -6.97 2.54
N LYS A 244 4.07 -7.59 3.65
CA LYS A 244 2.71 -7.48 4.18
C LYS A 244 2.33 -6.05 4.58
N THR A 245 3.31 -5.19 4.86
CA THR A 245 3.10 -3.84 5.38
C THR A 245 4.03 -2.83 4.72
N HIS A 246 3.55 -1.59 4.58
CA HIS A 246 4.36 -0.46 4.10
C HIS A 246 5.51 -0.09 5.04
N TYR A 247 5.50 -0.57 6.27
CA TYR A 247 6.51 -0.27 7.29
C TYR A 247 7.54 -1.40 7.48
N ALA A 248 7.55 -2.38 6.58
CA ALA A 248 8.51 -3.47 6.63
C ALA A 248 9.92 -2.91 6.52
N THR A 249 10.73 -3.18 7.56
CA THR A 249 12.06 -2.61 7.72
C THR A 249 13.06 -3.73 7.96
N PRO A 250 14.27 -3.70 7.34
CA PRO A 250 15.30 -4.70 7.59
C PRO A 250 15.66 -4.80 9.08
N ARG A 251 15.95 -6.01 9.55
CA ARG A 251 16.29 -6.28 10.95
C ARG A 251 17.48 -5.45 11.45
N GLU A 252 18.48 -5.24 10.60
CA GLU A 252 19.66 -4.44 10.92
C GLU A 252 19.29 -2.99 11.25
N THR A 253 18.39 -2.37 10.49
CA THR A 253 17.90 -1.03 10.77
C THR A 253 17.18 -0.95 12.12
N ILE A 254 16.40 -1.98 12.47
CA ILE A 254 15.71 -2.05 13.77
C ILE A 254 16.73 -2.11 14.90
N ILE A 255 17.76 -2.97 14.79
CA ILE A 255 18.81 -3.11 15.82
C ILE A 255 19.57 -1.79 16.00
N ASN A 256 19.98 -1.16 14.89
CA ASN A 256 20.74 0.10 14.96
C ASN A 256 19.91 1.23 15.61
N ALA A 257 18.59 1.25 15.39
CA ALA A 257 17.71 2.26 16.00
C ALA A 257 17.58 2.11 17.52
N LEU A 258 17.80 0.91 18.10
CA LEU A 258 17.70 0.71 19.55
C LEU A 258 18.75 1.52 20.31
N ASP A 259 19.97 1.62 19.78
CA ASP A 259 21.04 2.38 20.41
C ASP A 259 20.73 3.88 20.38
N ASP A 260 20.25 4.39 19.24
CA ASP A 260 19.84 5.80 19.08
C ASP A 260 18.68 6.16 20.03
N ILE A 261 17.65 5.31 20.12
CA ILE A 261 16.50 5.51 21.02
C ILE A 261 16.95 5.51 22.49
N ASN A 262 17.84 4.59 22.87
CA ASN A 262 18.39 4.56 24.24
C ASN A 262 19.19 5.82 24.57
N GLN A 263 19.96 6.34 23.61
CA GLN A 263 20.71 7.58 23.78
C GLN A 263 19.78 8.79 23.93
N GLU A 264 18.77 8.90 23.08
CA GLU A 264 17.77 9.98 23.14
C GLU A 264 16.97 9.91 24.46
N LEU A 265 16.54 8.72 24.87
CA LEU A 265 15.84 8.50 26.14
C LEU A 265 16.68 9.01 27.31
N LYS A 266 17.98 8.67 27.36
CA LYS A 266 18.87 9.12 28.43
C LYS A 266 18.93 10.65 28.51
N LEU A 267 19.16 11.32 27.39
CA LEU A 267 19.23 12.78 27.30
C LEU A 267 17.91 13.42 27.76
N ARG A 268 16.77 12.88 27.28
CA ARG A 268 15.46 13.42 27.63
C ARG A 268 15.10 13.23 29.10
N LEU A 269 15.51 12.11 29.71
CA LEU A 269 15.31 11.88 31.15
C LEU A 269 16.15 12.84 32.01
N GLU A 270 17.38 13.13 31.61
CA GLU A 270 18.23 14.15 32.27
C GLU A 270 17.54 15.52 32.21
N GLU A 271 17.09 15.97 31.04
CA GLU A 271 16.35 17.24 30.87
C GLU A 271 15.10 17.34 31.77
N LEU A 272 14.30 16.27 31.84
CA LEU A 272 13.09 16.25 32.65
C LEU A 272 13.40 16.27 34.16
N ARG A 273 14.43 15.54 34.59
CA ARG A 273 14.86 15.51 36.00
C ARG A 273 15.44 16.85 36.43
N ASP A 274 16.26 17.48 35.60
CA ASP A 274 16.81 18.82 35.85
C ASP A 274 15.72 19.89 35.93
N ALA A 275 14.64 19.73 35.16
CA ALA A 275 13.44 20.56 35.24
C ALA A 275 12.48 20.17 36.38
N ASN A 276 12.86 19.23 37.25
CA ASN A 276 12.06 18.70 38.36
C ASN A 276 10.70 18.08 37.94
N LYS A 277 10.60 17.59 36.70
CA LYS A 277 9.43 16.89 36.11
C LYS A 277 9.52 15.38 36.33
N LEU A 278 9.48 14.97 37.60
CA LEU A 278 9.79 13.60 38.02
C LEU A 278 8.76 12.57 37.53
N ILE A 279 7.47 12.93 37.49
CA ILE A 279 6.40 12.04 37.04
C ILE A 279 6.49 11.81 35.53
N GLU A 280 6.75 12.86 34.75
CA GLU A 280 6.93 12.77 33.30
C GLU A 280 8.16 11.94 32.95
N ALA A 281 9.26 12.12 33.69
CA ALA A 281 10.46 11.30 33.54
C ALA A 281 10.16 9.82 33.81
N GLN A 282 9.45 9.50 34.90
CA GLN A 282 9.06 8.13 35.21
C GLN A 282 8.16 7.53 34.12
N ARG A 283 7.13 8.24 33.68
CA ARG A 283 6.20 7.79 32.62
C ARG A 283 6.93 7.50 31.31
N LEU A 284 7.85 8.39 30.91
CA LEU A 284 8.65 8.22 29.71
C LEU A 284 9.56 6.99 29.83
N GLU A 285 10.27 6.85 30.94
CA GLU A 285 11.18 5.72 31.17
C GLU A 285 10.45 4.38 31.14
N GLU A 286 9.33 4.26 31.85
CA GLU A 286 8.55 3.01 31.92
C GLU A 286 8.00 2.61 30.54
N ARG A 287 7.40 3.54 29.80
CA ARG A 287 6.84 3.24 28.47
C ARG A 287 7.94 2.87 27.48
N THR A 288 8.99 3.68 27.37
CA THR A 288 10.05 3.44 26.39
C THR A 288 10.80 2.14 26.69
N ARG A 289 11.08 1.82 27.96
CA ARG A 289 11.74 0.53 28.31
C ARG A 289 10.85 -0.69 28.13
N PHE A 290 9.53 -0.53 28.17
CA PHE A 290 8.60 -1.63 27.87
C PHE A 290 8.58 -1.98 26.39
N ASP A 291 8.73 -0.97 25.51
CA ASP A 291 8.70 -1.14 24.06
C ASP A 291 10.04 -1.63 23.46
N LEU A 292 11.17 -1.37 24.13
CA LEU A 292 12.52 -1.83 23.76
C LEU A 292 12.78 -3.30 24.12
#